data_AF-A0A328AAN0-F1
#
_entry.id   AF-A0A328AAN0-F1
#
_cell.length_a   1.000
_cell.length_b   1.000
_cell.length_c   1.000
_cell.angle_alpha   90.00
_cell.angle_beta   90.00
_cell.angle_gamma   90.00
#
_symmetry.space_group_name_H-M   'P 1'
#
loop_
_entity.id
_entity.type
_entity.pdbx_description
1 polymer ?
#
loop_
_entity_poly.entity_id
_entity_poly.type
_entity_poly.pdbx_seq_one_letter_code
_entity_poly.pdbx_strand_id
1 'polypeptide(L)' 'MSVKLTRAMLGTLRELASFDGNNRCYWFRPVSCAQLAELGLAETYTPPSVAERPRMKKRPYRITAAGRAALKDTSDDR' A
#
# COMPACT_ATOMS: atom_id res chain seq x y z
N MET A 1 -20.13 0.92 4.36
CA MET A 1 -19.69 -0.39 3.84
C MET A 1 -18.40 -0.76 4.55
N SER A 2 -18.40 -1.79 5.41
CA SER A 2 -17.16 -2.30 6.01
C SER A 2 -16.51 -3.25 5.00
N VAL A 3 -15.39 -2.83 4.41
CA VAL A 3 -14.70 -3.63 3.39
C VAL A 3 -13.98 -4.77 4.09
N LYS A 4 -14.46 -6.01 3.92
CA LYS A 4 -13.78 -7.20 4.45
C LYS A 4 -12.49 -7.43 3.66
N LEU A 5 -11.36 -7.04 4.23
CA LEU A 5 -10.05 -7.31 3.67
C LEU A 5 -9.75 -8.81 3.77
N THR A 6 -9.33 -9.40 2.65
CA THR A 6 -8.86 -10.80 2.65
C THR A 6 -7.54 -10.90 3.43
N ARG A 7 -7.18 -12.10 3.92
CA ARG A 7 -5.88 -12.33 4.59
C ARG A 7 -4.68 -11.89 3.73
N ALA A 8 -4.75 -12.09 2.42
CA ALA A 8 -3.69 -11.69 1.49
C ALA A 8 -3.56 -10.17 1.38
N MET A 9 -4.70 -9.46 1.33
CA MET A 9 -4.73 -7.99 1.30
C MET A 9 -4.25 -7.41 2.63
N LEU A 10 -4.68 -7.97 3.76
CA LEU A 10 -4.22 -7.54 5.08
C LEU A 10 -2.71 -7.72 5.26
N GLY A 11 -2.17 -8.86 4.80
CA GLY A 11 -0.73 -9.12 4.80
C GLY A 11 0.04 -8.12 3.93
N THR A 12 -0.47 -7.84 2.73
CA THR A 12 0.13 -6.85 1.81
C THR A 12 0.08 -5.45 2.41
N LEU A 13 -1.02 -5.08 3.06
CA LEU A 13 -1.19 -3.78 3.70
C LEU A 13 -0.23 -3.61 4.89
N ARG A 14 -0.02 -4.66 5.69
CA ARG A 14 1.01 -4.69 6.75
C ARG A 14 2.42 -4.56 6.19
N GLU A 15 2.74 -5.27 5.11
CA GLU A 15 4.03 -5.12 4.43
C GLU A 15 4.23 -3.68 3.92
N LEU A 16 3.21 -3.08 3.28
CA LEU A 16 3.25 -1.68 2.83
C LEU A 16 3.49 -0.70 3.99
N ALA A 17 2.82 -0.91 5.13
CA ALA A 17 3.02 -0.09 6.32
C ALA A 17 4.45 -0.17 6.87
N SER A 18 5.07 -1.35 6.85
CA SER A 18 6.47 -1.53 7.26
C SER A 18 7.48 -0.86 6.31
N PHE A 19 7.09 -0.60 5.06
CA PHE A 19 7.93 0.12 4.09
C PHE A 19 7.71 1.64 4.14
N ASP A 20 6.55 2.08 4.62
CA ASP A 20 6.23 3.49 4.83
C ASP A 20 7.17 4.11 5.89
N GLY A 21 7.80 5.23 5.58
CA GLY A 21 8.75 5.91 6.47
C GLY A 21 10.20 5.41 6.42
N ASN A 22 10.47 4.21 5.87
CA ASN A 22 11.82 3.65 5.78
C ASN A 22 12.58 4.04 4.49
N ASN A 23 12.07 5.03 3.75
CA ASN A 23 12.57 5.44 2.43
C ASN A 23 12.70 4.28 1.43
N ARG A 24 11.96 3.18 1.66
CA ARG A 24 11.93 1.98 0.80
C ARG A 24 10.68 1.98 -0.05
N CYS A 25 10.84 1.64 -1.31
CA CYS A 25 9.74 1.50 -2.26
C CYS A 25 9.22 0.06 -2.25
N TYR A 26 7.90 -0.12 -2.19
CA TYR A 26 7.29 -1.44 -2.28
C TYR A 26 6.90 -1.76 -3.72
N TRP A 27 7.48 -2.82 -4.29
CA TRP A 27 7.32 -3.21 -5.70
C TRP A 27 6.64 -4.57 -5.88
N PHE A 28 6.27 -5.22 -4.77
CA PHE A 28 5.82 -6.60 -4.75
C PHE A 28 4.29 -6.67 -4.86
N ARG A 29 3.76 -7.88 -5.10
CA ARG A 29 2.31 -8.20 -5.09
C ARG A 29 1.43 -7.18 -5.84
N PRO A 30 1.66 -6.95 -7.16
CA PRO A 30 0.97 -5.90 -7.91
C PRO A 30 -0.55 -6.07 -7.93
N VAL A 31 -1.06 -7.32 -7.93
CA VAL A 31 -2.51 -7.60 -7.90
C VAL A 31 -3.13 -7.16 -6.58
N SER A 32 -2.54 -7.57 -5.45
CA SER A 32 -3.03 -7.17 -4.12
C SER A 32 -2.89 -5.67 -3.89
N CYS A 33 -1.83 -5.04 -4.40
CA CYS A 33 -1.68 -3.59 -4.33
C CYS A 33 -2.71 -2.86 -5.18
N ALA A 34 -3.02 -3.35 -6.37
CA ALA A 34 -4.07 -2.77 -7.22
C ALA A 34 -5.43 -2.84 -6.52
N GLN A 35 -5.78 -3.99 -5.93
CA GLN A 35 -7.02 -4.15 -5.16
C GLN A 35 -7.05 -3.22 -3.94
N LEU A 36 -5.93 -3.07 -3.21
CA LEU A 36 -5.85 -2.11 -2.10
C LEU A 36 -5.95 -0.66 -2.58
N ALA A 37 -5.46 -0.35 -3.78
CA ALA A 37 -5.55 0.97 -4.38
C ALA A 37 -6.97 1.31 -4.85
N GLU A 38 -7.70 0.35 -5.42
CA GLU A 38 -9.13 0.48 -5.73
C GLU A 38 -9.96 0.78 -4.48
N LEU A 39 -9.55 0.26 -3.33
CA LEU A 39 -10.17 0.53 -2.02
C LEU A 39 -9.68 1.83 -1.36
N GLY A 40 -8.74 2.56 -1.98
CA GLY A 40 -8.13 3.76 -1.41
C GLY A 40 -7.20 3.52 -0.22
N LEU A 41 -6.79 2.27 0.04
CA LEU A 41 -5.91 1.87 1.14
C LEU A 41 -4.43 1.91 0.75
N ALA A 42 -4.13 1.87 -0.55
CA ALA A 42 -2.79 2.03 -1.11
C ALA A 42 -2.83 3.02 -2.28
N GLU A 43 -1.69 3.56 -2.66
CA GLU A 43 -1.56 4.43 -3.83
C GLU A 43 -0.22 4.21 -4.53
N THR A 44 -0.15 4.53 -5.83
CA THR A 44 1.13 4.53 -6.54
C THR A 44 1.93 5.76 -6.12
N TYR A 45 3.11 5.54 -5.56
CA TYR A 45 4.00 6.61 -5.13
C TYR A 45 5.02 6.91 -6.23
N THR A 46 5.27 8.20 -6.49
CA THR A 46 6.36 8.63 -7.38
C THR A 46 7.45 9.26 -6.52
N PRO A 47 8.47 8.50 -6.07
CA PRO A 47 9.57 9.10 -5.34
C PRO A 47 10.28 10.13 -6.23
N PRO A 48 10.84 11.20 -5.64
CA PRO A 48 11.53 12.25 -6.40
C PRO A 48 12.64 11.69 -7.30
N SER A 49 13.38 10.67 -6.84
CA SER A 49 14.41 9.98 -7.65
C SER A 49 13.88 9.23 -8.88
N VAL A 50 12.57 8.94 -8.94
CA VAL A 50 11.89 8.32 -10.10
C VAL A 50 11.20 9.37 -10.97
N ALA A 51 10.83 10.54 -10.41
CA ALA A 51 10.37 11.68 -11.20
C ALA A 51 11.45 12.14 -12.20
N GLU A 52 12.73 11.98 -11.85
CA GLU A 52 13.88 12.23 -12.73
C GLU A 52 14.07 11.14 -13.82
N ARG A 53 13.38 10.00 -13.72
CA ARG A 53 13.49 8.86 -14.66
C ARG A 53 12.11 8.47 -15.23
N PRO A 54 11.56 9.26 -16.18
CA PRO A 54 10.23 9.03 -16.76
C PRO A 54 10.07 7.69 -17.52
N ARG A 55 11.16 6.93 -17.73
CA ARG A 55 11.15 5.62 -18.42
C ARG A 55 10.75 4.44 -17.53
N MET A 56 10.57 4.62 -16.22
CA MET A 56 10.08 3.53 -15.36
C MET A 56 8.60 3.25 -15.61
N LYS A 57 8.31 2.15 -16.33
CA LYS A 57 6.95 1.70 -16.66
C LYS A 57 6.12 1.24 -15.46
N LYS A 58 6.76 0.94 -14.33
CA LYS A 58 6.10 0.53 -13.09
C LYS A 58 6.43 1.54 -12.00
N ARG A 59 5.43 1.89 -11.19
CA ARG A 59 5.58 2.74 -10.01
C ARG A 59 5.43 1.88 -8.75
N PRO A 60 6.17 2.20 -7.68
CA PRO A 60 6.00 1.52 -6.41
C PRO A 60 4.67 1.91 -5.77
N TYR A 61 4.23 1.08 -4.83
CA TYR A 61 3.06 1.37 -4.03
C TYR A 61 3.46 1.89 -2.65
N ARG A 62 2.57 2.68 -2.04
CA ARG A 62 2.68 3.20 -0.68
C ARG A 62 1.32 3.07 0.01
N ILE A 63 1.34 2.89 1.32
CA ILE A 63 0.11 2.88 2.12
C ILE A 63 -0.46 4.30 2.26
N THR A 64 -1.79 4.44 2.14
CA THR A 64 -2.48 5.72 2.38
C THR A 64 -2.78 5.90 3.86
N ALA A 65 -3.25 7.09 4.25
CA ALA A 65 -3.77 7.31 5.61
C ALA A 65 -4.95 6.39 5.94
N ALA A 66 -5.84 6.15 4.97
CA ALA A 66 -6.95 5.20 5.12
C ALA A 66 -6.46 3.76 5.29
N GLY A 67 -5.42 3.36 4.56
CA GLY A 67 -4.76 2.06 4.74
C GLY A 67 -4.21 1.86 6.15
N ARG A 68 -3.54 2.88 6.70
CA ARG A 68 -3.05 2.85 8.09
C ARG A 68 -4.18 2.76 9.11
N ALA A 69 -5.27 3.50 8.90
CA ALA A 69 -6.45 3.44 9.75
C ALA A 69 -7.09 2.04 9.72
N ALA A 70 -7.23 1.43 8.55
CA ALA A 70 -7.77 0.08 8.39
C ALA A 70 -6.94 -0.98 9.12
N LEU A 71 -5.61 -0.84 9.15
CA LEU A 71 -4.75 -1.73 9.95
C LEU A 71 -4.96 -1.59 11.46
N LYS A 72 -5.20 -0.35 11.93
CA LYS A 72 -5.44 -0.07 13.34
C LYS A 72 -6.79 -0.65 13.79
N ASP A 73 -7.83 -0.44 12.98
CA ASP A 73 -9.18 -0.97 13.20
C ASP A 73 -9.19 -2.51 13.28
N THR A 74 -8.41 -3.18 12.41
CA THR A 74 -8.29 -4.65 12.45
C THR A 74 -7.46 -5.17 13.65
N SER A 75 -6.72 -4.30 14.33
CA SER A 75 -5.91 -4.68 15.50
C SER A 75 -6.66 -4.50 16.82
N ASP A 76 -7.73 -3.70 16.81
CA ASP A 76 -8.57 -3.37 17.98
C ASP A 76 -9.67 -4.42 18.23
N ASP A 77 -9.96 -5.30 17.26
CA ASP A 77 -10.91 -6.42 17.38
C ASP A 77 -10.30 -7.64 18.11
N ARG A 78 -9.49 -7.42 19.16
CA ARG A 78 -8.81 -8.49 19.90
C ARG A 78 -8.98 -8.40 21.41
#